data_AF-A0A3D4GST6-F1
#
_entry.id   AF-A0A3D4GST6-F1
#
_cell.length_a   1.000
_cell.length_b   1.000
_cell.length_c   1.000
_cell.angle_alpha   90.00
_cell.angle_beta   90.00
_cell.angle_gamma   90.00
#
_symmetry.space_group_name_H-M   'P 1'
#
loop_
_entity.id
_entity.type
_entity.pdbx_description
1 polymer ?
#
loop_
_entity_poly.entity_id
_entity_poly.type
_entity_poly.pdbx_seq_one_letter_code
_entity_poly.pdbx_strand_id
1 'polypeptide(L)'
;GQGQHQQGARIPVPCSDDVRNAEQQPQETNVPFDGKQGNLIFRTVCDNAPYDKHAIGLPSGRMAAGFDVEAITSGIKTVFGIRVEGGADVYHSTQGKAAFHSLVLEDTSPSSNGKYEVYLDLGQSDPGARVTINFIDAPK
;
A
#
# COMPACT_ATOMS: atom_id res chain seq x y z
N GLY A 1 -1.90 -15.70 -29.49
CA GLY A 1 -2.85 -16.52 -28.73
C GLY A 1 -2.76 -16.14 -27.27
N GLN A 2 -3.86 -15.60 -26.74
CA GLN A 2 -4.32 -15.65 -25.34
C GLN A 2 -3.26 -15.68 -24.22
N GLY A 3 -3.00 -14.51 -23.62
CA GLY A 3 -2.55 -14.40 -22.24
C GLY A 3 -3.76 -14.10 -21.36
N GLN A 4 -4.33 -15.13 -20.74
CA GLN A 4 -5.47 -15.00 -19.85
C GLN A 4 -5.07 -14.23 -18.59
N HIS A 5 -5.78 -13.13 -18.30
CA HIS A 5 -5.87 -12.54 -16.98
C HIS A 5 -6.46 -13.58 -16.01
N GLN A 6 -5.61 -14.28 -15.27
CA GLN A 6 -6.01 -14.86 -13.99
C GLN A 6 -5.70 -13.84 -12.90
N GLN A 7 -6.72 -13.09 -12.49
CA GLN A 7 -6.70 -12.23 -11.31
C GLN A 7 -6.76 -13.10 -10.04
N GLY A 8 -5.70 -13.87 -9.80
CA GLY A 8 -5.35 -14.30 -8.44
C GLY A 8 -4.31 -13.31 -7.94
N ALA A 9 -4.44 -12.84 -6.69
CA ALA A 9 -3.42 -11.98 -6.11
C ALA A 9 -2.05 -12.69 -6.24
N ARG A 10 -1.04 -11.95 -6.72
CA ARG A 10 0.30 -12.52 -6.88
C ARG A 10 0.84 -12.91 -5.51
N ILE A 11 1.85 -13.79 -5.49
CA ILE A 11 2.56 -14.11 -4.24
C ILE A 11 3.41 -12.88 -3.87
N PRO A 12 3.30 -12.34 -2.65
CA PRO A 12 4.13 -11.22 -2.21
C PRO A 12 5.62 -11.58 -2.26
N VAL A 13 6.44 -10.62 -2.68
CA VAL A 13 7.90 -10.76 -2.54
C VAL A 13 8.26 -10.88 -1.05
N PRO A 14 9.31 -11.65 -0.69
CA PRO A 14 9.82 -11.65 0.68
C PRO A 14 10.27 -10.24 1.09
N CYS A 15 9.94 -9.81 2.31
CA CYS A 15 10.47 -8.55 2.81
C CYS A 15 11.98 -8.63 3.01
N SER A 16 12.67 -7.62 2.50
CA SER A 16 14.09 -7.38 2.70
C SER A 16 14.35 -5.88 2.65
N ASP A 17 15.53 -5.45 3.08
CA ASP A 17 15.95 -4.06 2.92
C ASP A 17 15.98 -3.65 1.44
N ASP A 18 16.34 -4.56 0.53
CA ASP A 18 16.33 -4.30 -0.91
C ASP A 18 14.93 -3.99 -1.43
N VAL A 19 13.92 -4.78 -1.03
CA VAL A 19 12.51 -4.53 -1.41
C VAL A 19 12.05 -3.19 -0.82
N ARG A 20 12.29 -2.98 0.47
CA ARG A 20 11.91 -1.75 1.18
C ARG A 20 12.56 -0.50 0.57
N ASN A 21 13.80 -0.61 0.09
CA ASN A 21 14.52 0.49 -0.56
C ASN A 21 14.04 0.72 -1.98
N ALA A 22 13.81 -0.35 -2.76
CA ALA A 22 13.30 -0.26 -4.13
C ALA A 22 11.89 0.34 -4.16
N GLU A 23 11.04 -0.03 -3.21
CA GLU A 23 9.67 0.45 -3.13
C GLU A 23 9.58 1.94 -2.78
N GLN A 24 10.63 2.57 -2.24
CA GLN A 24 10.65 4.03 -2.07
C GLN A 24 10.60 4.79 -3.40
N GLN A 25 10.86 4.13 -4.54
CA GLN A 25 10.77 4.69 -5.87
C GLN A 25 9.51 4.21 -6.61
N PRO A 26 9.07 4.95 -7.65
CA PRO A 26 8.02 4.48 -8.54
C PRO A 26 8.38 3.18 -9.25
N GLN A 27 7.41 2.26 -9.32
CA GLN A 27 7.50 1.06 -10.15
C GLN A 27 7.18 1.39 -11.61
N GLU A 28 6.31 2.39 -11.81
CA GLU A 28 5.99 2.96 -13.11
C GLU A 28 5.69 4.45 -12.96
N THR A 29 6.08 5.25 -13.95
CA THR A 29 5.82 6.70 -14.00
C THR A 29 4.88 7.03 -15.14
N ASN A 30 4.14 8.14 -15.03
CA ASN A 30 3.18 8.61 -16.05
C ASN A 30 1.97 7.69 -16.24
N VAL A 31 1.58 6.97 -15.18
CA VAL A 31 0.40 6.11 -15.18
C VAL A 31 -0.86 6.98 -15.22
N PRO A 32 -1.75 6.81 -16.22
CA PRO A 32 -3.01 7.54 -16.26
C PRO A 32 -3.90 7.19 -15.06
N PHE A 33 -4.33 8.21 -14.33
CA PHE A 33 -5.21 8.07 -13.17
C PHE A 33 -6.13 9.28 -13.05
N ASP A 34 -7.44 9.04 -13.15
CA ASP A 34 -8.50 10.07 -13.01
C ASP A 34 -8.23 11.37 -13.79
N GLY A 35 -7.90 11.25 -15.07
CA GLY A 35 -7.59 12.38 -15.95
C GLY A 35 -6.23 13.04 -15.73
N LYS A 36 -5.40 12.50 -14.83
CA LYS A 36 -4.04 12.96 -14.50
C LYS A 36 -3.00 11.89 -14.84
N GLN A 37 -1.73 12.25 -14.70
CA GLN A 37 -0.62 11.30 -14.73
C GLN A 37 0.00 11.21 -13.33
N GLY A 38 0.21 9.98 -12.86
CA GLY A 38 0.79 9.69 -11.55
C GLY A 38 1.90 8.65 -11.62
N ASN A 39 2.39 8.28 -10.44
CA ASN A 39 3.41 7.26 -10.25
C ASN A 39 2.79 6.06 -9.54
N LEU A 40 2.97 4.86 -10.09
CA LEU A 40 2.58 3.63 -9.42
C LEU A 40 3.62 3.28 -8.36
N ILE A 41 3.16 3.18 -7.12
CA ILE A 41 4.00 2.90 -5.95
C ILE A 41 3.53 1.62 -5.28
N PHE A 42 4.46 0.75 -4.88
CA PHE A 42 4.17 -0.47 -4.12
C PHE A 42 4.64 -0.33 -2.68
N ARG A 43 3.95 -1.00 -1.74
CA ARG A 43 4.35 -1.10 -0.34
C ARG A 43 4.10 -2.50 0.17
N THR A 44 5.19 -3.20 0.47
CA THR A 44 5.18 -4.55 1.02
C THR A 44 5.44 -4.52 2.52
N VAL A 45 4.60 -5.23 3.27
CA VAL A 45 4.76 -5.46 4.72
C VAL A 45 4.65 -6.95 5.05
N CYS A 46 5.38 -7.38 6.09
CA CYS A 46 5.50 -8.77 6.51
C CYS A 46 5.36 -8.94 8.03
N ASP A 47 5.14 -10.17 8.49
CA ASP A 47 4.92 -10.54 9.89
C ASP A 47 6.17 -10.50 10.80
N ASN A 48 7.14 -9.65 10.48
CA ASN A 48 8.38 -9.52 11.23
C ASN A 48 8.94 -8.09 11.20
N ALA A 49 9.37 -7.60 12.35
CA ALA A 49 10.04 -6.31 12.45
C ALA A 49 11.40 -6.32 11.71
N PRO A 50 11.81 -5.21 11.08
CA PRO A 50 11.12 -3.91 10.98
C PRO A 50 10.16 -3.81 9.78
N TYR A 51 9.85 -4.93 9.13
CA TYR A 51 9.06 -5.00 7.89
C TYR A 51 7.55 -5.11 8.12
N ASP A 52 7.11 -5.11 9.37
CA ASP A 52 5.70 -5.02 9.76
C ASP A 52 5.06 -3.69 9.36
N LYS A 53 5.86 -2.71 8.94
CA LYS A 53 5.41 -1.41 8.44
C LYS A 53 6.30 -0.81 7.37
N HIS A 54 5.70 -0.03 6.48
CA HIS A 54 6.37 0.68 5.39
C HIS A 54 5.81 2.09 5.20
N ALA A 55 6.68 3.10 5.24
CA ALA A 55 6.30 4.50 5.16
C ALA A 55 5.77 4.90 3.78
N ILE A 56 4.74 5.74 3.75
CA ILE A 56 4.24 6.48 2.59
C ILE A 56 4.47 7.96 2.89
N GLY A 57 5.37 8.59 2.14
CA GLY A 57 5.59 10.03 2.19
C GLY A 57 4.99 10.69 0.95
N LEU A 58 4.14 11.70 1.15
CA LEU A 58 3.57 12.49 0.07
C LEU A 58 4.30 13.83 -0.04
N PRO A 59 4.94 14.13 -1.19
CA PRO A 59 5.47 15.47 -1.44
C PRO A 59 4.36 16.52 -1.42
N SER A 60 4.74 17.78 -1.19
CA SER A 60 3.74 18.85 -1.15
C SER A 60 2.97 18.97 -2.48
N GLY A 61 1.65 19.14 -2.39
CA GLY A 61 0.74 19.23 -3.54
C GLY A 61 0.38 17.88 -4.17
N ARG A 62 0.70 16.77 -3.50
CA ARG A 62 0.40 15.41 -3.99
C ARG A 62 -0.62 14.67 -3.11
N MET A 63 -1.21 13.64 -3.71
CA MET A 63 -2.12 12.70 -3.07
C MET A 63 -1.76 11.26 -3.43
N ALA A 64 -2.06 10.32 -2.54
CA ALA A 64 -2.11 8.90 -2.88
C ALA A 64 -3.57 8.45 -2.99
N ALA A 65 -3.91 7.78 -4.08
CA ALA A 65 -5.24 7.27 -4.35
C ALA A 65 -5.18 6.00 -5.22
N GLY A 66 -6.33 5.40 -5.51
CA GLY A 66 -6.39 4.19 -6.35
C GLY A 66 -5.74 2.99 -5.68
N PHE A 67 -5.87 2.89 -4.35
CA PHE A 67 -5.28 1.81 -3.58
C PHE A 67 -5.88 0.45 -3.98
N ASP A 68 -5.02 -0.54 -4.17
CA ASP A 68 -5.42 -1.95 -4.35
C ASP A 68 -4.38 -2.91 -3.75
N VAL A 69 -4.77 -4.19 -3.63
CA VAL A 69 -3.86 -5.26 -3.22
C VAL A 69 -3.21 -5.85 -4.47
N GLU A 70 -1.89 -5.65 -4.60
CA GLU A 70 -1.09 -6.25 -5.67
C GLU A 70 -0.84 -7.73 -5.41
N ALA A 71 -0.51 -8.07 -4.17
CA ALA A 71 -0.10 -9.40 -3.76
C ALA A 71 -0.47 -9.66 -2.29
N ILE A 72 -0.87 -10.88 -1.96
CA ILE A 72 -1.18 -11.28 -0.57
C ILE A 72 -0.87 -12.77 -0.36
N THR A 73 -0.36 -13.13 0.83
CA THR A 73 -0.11 -14.54 1.14
C THR A 73 -1.42 -15.33 1.14
N SER A 74 -1.54 -16.31 0.26
CA SER A 74 -2.74 -17.13 0.13
C SER A 74 -2.84 -18.19 1.25
N GLY A 75 -4.06 -18.50 1.68
CA GLY A 75 -4.33 -19.62 2.58
C GLY A 75 -4.12 -19.33 4.07
N ILE A 76 -3.78 -18.08 4.42
CA ILE A 76 -3.69 -17.60 5.79
C ILE A 76 -4.38 -16.25 5.94
N LYS A 77 -4.80 -15.90 7.16
CA LYS A 77 -5.42 -14.61 7.46
C LYS A 77 -4.37 -13.52 7.44
N THR A 78 -4.55 -12.54 6.55
CA THR A 78 -3.67 -11.37 6.44
C THR A 78 -4.50 -10.10 6.67
N VAL A 79 -4.21 -9.35 7.73
CA VAL A 79 -4.89 -8.12 8.11
C VAL A 79 -3.89 -6.97 8.11
N PHE A 80 -4.23 -5.86 7.46
CA PHE A 80 -3.34 -4.72 7.31
C PHE A 80 -4.13 -3.42 7.40
N GLY A 81 -3.43 -2.31 7.59
CA GLY A 81 -4.02 -0.99 7.62
C GLY A 81 -3.08 0.08 7.07
N ILE A 82 -3.62 1.29 7.01
CA ILE A 82 -2.87 2.51 6.73
C ILE A 82 -3.20 3.49 7.85
N ARG A 83 -2.16 4.13 8.40
CA ARG A 83 -2.30 5.14 9.44
C ARG A 83 -1.42 6.34 9.19
N VAL A 84 -1.76 7.46 9.83
CA VAL A 84 -0.83 8.60 9.96
C VAL A 84 0.40 8.10 10.73
N GLU A 85 1.60 8.47 10.31
CA GLU A 85 2.83 8.05 11.02
C GLU A 85 2.77 8.50 12.49
N GLY A 86 2.76 7.53 13.42
CA GLY A 86 2.61 7.78 14.86
C GLY A 86 1.21 8.26 15.30
N GLY A 87 0.21 8.20 14.41
CA GLY A 87 -1.15 8.70 14.63
C GLY A 87 -2.23 7.64 14.43
N ALA A 88 -3.43 8.11 14.10
CA ALA A 88 -4.62 7.28 13.95
C ALA A 88 -4.68 6.54 12.60
N ASP A 89 -5.40 5.42 12.60
CA ASP A 89 -5.71 4.67 11.38
C ASP A 89 -6.64 5.49 10.48
N VAL A 90 -6.30 5.54 9.19
CA VAL A 90 -7.13 6.12 8.13
C VAL A 90 -7.82 5.03 7.30
N TYR A 91 -7.29 3.81 7.35
CA TYR A 91 -7.89 2.62 6.75
C TYR A 91 -7.49 1.37 7.54
N HIS A 92 -8.40 0.41 7.60
CA HIS A 92 -8.13 -0.94 8.11
C HIS A 92 -8.80 -1.98 7.21
N SER A 93 -8.15 -3.11 6.94
CA SER A 93 -8.63 -4.06 5.93
C SER A 93 -9.98 -4.70 6.23
N THR A 94 -10.40 -4.69 7.50
CA THR A 94 -11.76 -5.11 7.93
C THR A 94 -12.87 -4.19 7.43
N GLN A 95 -12.56 -2.96 7.00
CA GLN A 95 -13.50 -2.04 6.35
C GLN A 95 -13.87 -2.50 4.92
N GLY A 96 -13.08 -3.41 4.34
CA GLY A 96 -13.36 -4.05 3.06
C GLY A 96 -12.80 -3.32 1.85
N LYS A 97 -12.96 -3.96 0.69
CA LYS A 97 -12.36 -3.56 -0.59
C LYS A 97 -12.87 -2.21 -1.10
N ALA A 98 -14.18 -1.95 -0.96
CA ALA A 98 -14.77 -0.70 -1.43
C ALA A 98 -14.18 0.52 -0.70
N ALA A 99 -14.02 0.43 0.63
CA ALA A 99 -13.39 1.48 1.42
C ALA A 99 -11.94 1.71 0.98
N PHE A 100 -11.20 0.63 0.71
CA PHE A 100 -9.81 0.71 0.25
C PHE A 100 -9.70 1.42 -1.10
N HIS A 101 -10.52 1.01 -2.07
CA HIS A 101 -10.52 1.57 -3.43
C HIS A 101 -10.93 3.04 -3.44
N SER A 102 -11.76 3.49 -2.48
CA SER A 102 -12.15 4.88 -2.32
C SER A 102 -11.18 5.74 -1.49
N LEU A 103 -10.15 5.14 -0.89
CA LEU A 103 -9.24 5.85 -0.01
C LEU A 103 -8.42 6.89 -0.79
N VAL A 104 -8.36 8.10 -0.25
CA VAL A 104 -7.49 9.18 -0.71
C VAL A 104 -6.71 9.71 0.48
N LEU A 105 -5.39 9.75 0.35
CA LEU A 105 -4.49 10.35 1.32
C LEU A 105 -3.90 11.63 0.75
N GLU A 106 -3.85 12.67 1.55
CA GLU A 106 -3.29 13.96 1.14
C GLU A 106 -2.05 14.33 1.95
N ASP A 107 -1.17 15.15 1.36
CA ASP A 107 0.04 15.67 2.01
C ASP A 107 -0.22 16.52 3.28
N THR A 108 -1.45 17.01 3.49
CA THR A 108 -1.79 17.91 4.61
C THR A 108 -2.98 17.48 5.46
N SER A 109 -3.71 16.43 5.07
CA SER A 109 -4.89 15.98 5.82
C SER A 109 -5.13 14.47 5.69
N PRO A 110 -5.39 13.75 6.81
CA PRO A 110 -5.28 14.21 8.20
C PRO A 110 -3.82 14.34 8.70
N SER A 111 -2.83 13.98 7.88
CA SER A 111 -1.40 14.13 8.21
C SER A 111 -0.90 15.55 7.94
N SER A 112 -0.33 16.24 8.93
CA SER A 112 0.21 17.60 8.76
C SER A 112 1.51 17.69 7.97
N ASN A 113 2.12 16.54 7.64
CA ASN A 113 3.41 16.44 6.96
C ASN A 113 3.43 15.39 5.84
N GLY A 114 2.26 14.88 5.45
CA GLY A 114 2.11 13.88 4.39
C GLY A 114 2.75 12.54 4.72
N LYS A 115 3.02 12.26 5.99
CA LYS A 115 3.59 10.98 6.43
C LYS A 115 2.51 10.03 6.92
N TYR A 116 2.47 8.89 6.26
CA TYR A 116 1.62 7.75 6.58
C TYR A 116 2.48 6.50 6.60
N GLU A 117 1.92 5.39 7.05
CA GLU A 117 2.53 4.09 6.88
C GLU A 117 1.48 3.02 6.63
N VAL A 118 1.83 2.08 5.76
CA VAL A 118 1.17 0.78 5.68
C VAL A 118 1.71 -0.05 6.82
N TYR A 119 0.86 -0.81 7.49
CA TYR A 119 1.29 -1.76 8.50
C TYR A 119 0.51 -3.06 8.40
N LEU A 120 1.15 -4.15 8.80
CA LEU A 120 0.51 -5.44 9.03
C LEU A 120 0.01 -5.48 10.48
N ASP A 121 -1.26 -5.83 10.69
CA ASP A 121 -1.79 -6.04 12.04
C ASP A 121 -1.33 -7.41 12.55
N LEU A 122 -0.24 -7.42 13.33
CA LEU A 122 0.35 -8.63 13.91
C LEU A 122 -0.54 -9.30 14.96
N GLY A 123 -1.51 -8.58 15.53
CA GLY A 123 -2.47 -9.14 16.49
C GLY A 123 -3.62 -9.89 15.81
N GLN A 124 -3.88 -9.60 14.54
CA GLN A 124 -4.97 -10.20 13.78
C GLN A 124 -4.54 -11.07 12.60
N SER A 125 -3.31 -10.94 12.14
CA SER A 125 -2.75 -11.74 11.05
C SER A 125 -2.17 -13.05 11.56
N ASP A 126 -2.24 -14.08 10.73
CA ASP A 126 -1.57 -15.35 10.99
C ASP A 126 -0.04 -15.21 10.76
N PRO A 127 0.79 -16.02 11.43
CA PRO A 127 2.21 -16.11 11.14
C PRO A 127 2.48 -16.42 9.66
N GLY A 128 3.46 -15.76 9.07
CA GLY A 128 3.81 -15.79 7.65
C GLY A 128 3.01 -14.83 6.76
N ALA A 129 2.12 -14.02 7.33
CA ALA A 129 1.33 -13.04 6.60
C ALA A 129 2.20 -11.97 5.93
N ARG A 130 1.90 -11.70 4.66
CA ARG A 130 2.55 -10.69 3.84
C ARG A 130 1.53 -10.09 2.90
N VAL A 131 1.67 -8.80 2.64
CA VAL A 131 0.84 -8.10 1.65
C VAL A 131 1.68 -7.04 0.96
N THR A 132 1.50 -6.94 -0.35
CA THR A 132 1.95 -5.80 -1.15
C THR A 132 0.70 -5.05 -1.59
N ILE A 133 0.59 -3.80 -1.17
CA ILE A 133 -0.41 -2.88 -1.71
C ILE A 133 0.20 -2.04 -2.82
N ASN A 134 -0.62 -1.58 -3.75
CA ASN A 134 -0.26 -0.57 -4.72
C ASN A 134 -1.16 0.67 -4.56
N PHE A 135 -0.66 1.81 -5.01
CA PHE A 135 -1.41 3.06 -5.13
C PHE A 135 -0.76 3.98 -6.15
N ILE A 136 -1.49 5.01 -6.57
CA ILE A 136 -1.01 6.08 -7.44
C ILE A 136 -0.69 7.32 -6.62
N ASP A 137 0.56 7.77 -6.68
CA ASP A 137 0.97 9.10 -6.25
C ASP A 137 0.76 10.10 -7.41
N ALA A 138 -0.23 10.99 -7.28
CA ALA A 138 -0.66 11.94 -8.30
C ALA A 138 -0.69 13.39 -7.78
N PRO A 139 -0.65 14.41 -8.65
CA PRO A 139 -0.99 15.78 -8.25
C PRO A 139 -2.42 15.84 -7.70
N LYS A 140 -2.63 16.68 -6.68
CA LYS A 140 -3.98 17.00 -6.16
C LYS A 140 -4.88 17.66 -7.19
#